data_AF-G5IH26-F1
#
_entry.id   AF-G5IH26-F1
#
_cell.length_a   1.000
_cell.length_b   1.000
_cell.length_c   1.000
_cell.angle_alpha   90.00
_cell.angle_beta   90.00
_cell.angle_gamma   90.00
#
_symmetry.space_group_name_H-M   'P 1'
#
loop_
_entity.id
_entity.type
_entity.pdbx_description
1 polymer ?
#
loop_
_entity_poly.entity_id
_entity_poly.type
_entity_poly.pdbx_seq_one_letter_code
_entity_poly.pdbx_strand_id
1 'polypeptide(L)'
;NATPFMINGRGKANLYIENPPENGNRFTVTIIRDDTGEEIYRSGYLDPEQYIDEAALDVELDKGEYACTVNFDTYRIRDNSYIGRAAAQITLYVLE
;
A
#
# COMPACT_ATOMS: atom_id res chain seq x y z
N ASN A 1 1.02 5.94 -6.19
CA ASN A 1 0.15 7.14 -6.13
C ASN A 1 0.34 7.87 -4.80
N ALA A 2 0.53 9.20 -4.77
CA ALA A 2 0.68 9.96 -3.51
C ALA A 2 -0.66 10.40 -2.88
N THR A 3 -1.72 10.43 -3.68
CA THR A 3 -3.08 10.84 -3.27
C THR A 3 -4.10 9.81 -3.76
N PRO A 4 -4.05 8.56 -3.28
CA PRO A 4 -5.07 7.58 -3.61
C PRO A 4 -6.44 8.01 -3.09
N PHE A 5 -7.49 7.61 -3.78
CA PHE A 5 -8.87 7.88 -3.39
C PHE A 5 -9.74 6.64 -3.53
N MET A 6 -10.80 6.62 -2.72
CA MET A 6 -11.92 5.70 -2.78
C MET A 6 -13.19 6.51 -3.02
N ILE A 7 -14.10 6.01 -3.87
CA ILE A 7 -15.40 6.67 -4.06
C ILE A 7 -16.16 6.68 -2.73
N ASN A 8 -16.29 5.52 -2.10
CA ASN A 8 -16.88 5.35 -0.77
C ASN A 8 -15.98 4.45 0.09
N GLY A 9 -16.18 4.51 1.40
CA GLY A 9 -15.42 3.78 2.42
C GLY A 9 -15.30 2.27 2.30
N ARG A 10 -16.13 1.65 1.45
CA ARG A 10 -16.21 0.20 1.22
C ARG A 10 -15.66 -0.21 -0.15
N GLY A 11 -15.29 0.77 -0.97
CA GLY A 11 -14.81 0.58 -2.32
C GLY A 11 -13.35 0.13 -2.36
N LYS A 12 -12.71 0.40 -3.50
CA LYS A 12 -11.28 0.20 -3.67
C LYS A 12 -10.56 1.53 -3.76
N ALA A 13 -9.34 1.58 -3.23
CA ALA A 13 -8.42 2.70 -3.38
C ALA A 13 -7.53 2.49 -4.61
N ASN A 14 -7.31 3.53 -5.42
CA ASN A 14 -6.43 3.47 -6.59
C ASN A 14 -4.94 3.69 -6.22
N LEU A 15 -4.29 2.64 -5.73
CA LEU A 15 -2.95 2.71 -5.14
C LEU A 15 -1.83 2.95 -6.16
N TYR A 16 -1.94 2.40 -7.37
CA TYR A 16 -0.91 2.44 -8.43
C TYR A 16 0.50 2.17 -7.87
N ILE A 17 0.68 0.96 -7.35
CA ILE A 17 1.96 0.47 -6.85
C ILE A 17 2.50 -0.54 -7.87
N GLU A 18 3.77 -0.39 -8.24
CA GLU A 18 4.44 -1.28 -9.17
C GLU A 18 5.75 -1.78 -8.55
N ASN A 19 6.07 -3.06 -8.75
CA ASN A 19 7.42 -3.55 -8.60
C ASN A 19 8.07 -3.63 -10.00
N PRO A 20 8.91 -2.67 -10.38
CA PRO A 20 9.42 -2.60 -11.75
C PRO A 20 10.38 -3.77 -12.05
N PRO A 21 10.53 -4.17 -13.33
CA PRO A 21 11.37 -5.32 -13.72
C PRO A 21 12.83 -5.21 -13.28
N GLU A 22 13.36 -3.99 -13.13
CA GLU A 22 14.75 -3.75 -12.70
C GLU A 22 14.97 -4.02 -11.21
N ASN A 23 13.91 -4.09 -10.40
CA ASN A 23 14.04 -4.39 -8.98
C ASN A 23 14.22 -5.90 -8.78
N GLY A 24 15.44 -6.36 -8.53
CA GLY A 24 15.76 -7.78 -8.30
C GLY A 24 15.22 -8.37 -6.98
N ASN A 25 14.29 -7.70 -6.31
CA ASN A 25 13.70 -8.10 -5.04
C ASN A 25 12.18 -8.13 -5.13
N ARG A 26 11.55 -8.83 -4.18
CA ARG A 26 10.10 -8.74 -3.95
C ARG A 26 9.83 -7.86 -2.73
N PHE A 27 8.65 -7.28 -2.65
CA PHE A 27 8.23 -6.57 -1.45
C PHE A 27 6.77 -6.81 -1.08
N THR A 28 6.44 -6.60 0.19
CA THR A 28 5.05 -6.44 0.63
C THR A 28 4.77 -4.97 0.88
N VAL A 29 3.51 -4.58 0.75
CA VAL A 29 3.03 -3.24 1.05
C VAL A 29 2.08 -3.27 2.22
N THR A 30 2.28 -2.37 3.18
CA THR A 30 1.30 -2.06 4.23
C THR A 30 0.95 -0.59 4.20
N ILE A 31 -0.31 -0.23 4.43
CA ILE A 31 -0.73 1.17 4.63
C ILE A 31 -1.20 1.31 6.07
N ILE A 32 -0.61 2.26 6.79
CA ILE A 32 -0.89 2.54 8.19
C ILE A 32 -1.44 3.95 8.30
N ARG A 33 -2.55 4.14 9.01
CA ARG A 33 -3.06 5.46 9.37
C ARG A 33 -2.18 6.11 10.42
N ASP A 34 -1.77 7.35 10.16
CA ASP A 34 -0.82 8.04 11.03
C ASP A 34 -1.46 8.49 12.36
N ASP A 35 -2.77 8.72 12.38
CA ASP A 35 -3.50 9.22 13.56
C ASP A 35 -3.79 8.11 14.59
N THR A 36 -4.07 6.90 14.14
CA THR A 36 -4.43 5.75 14.99
C THR A 36 -3.33 4.70 15.08
N GLY A 37 -2.40 4.65 14.12
CA GLY A 37 -1.46 3.55 13.95
C GLY A 37 -2.11 2.27 13.40
N GLU A 38 -3.36 2.33 12.94
CA GLU A 38 -4.10 1.19 12.40
C GLU A 38 -3.56 0.81 11.01
N GLU A 39 -3.25 -0.47 10.82
CA GLU A 39 -2.99 -1.04 9.49
C GLU A 39 -4.33 -1.22 8.76
N ILE A 40 -4.50 -0.47 7.67
CA ILE A 40 -5.74 -0.47 6.88
C ILE A 40 -5.63 -1.27 5.59
N TYR A 41 -4.43 -1.73 5.27
CA TYR A 41 -4.17 -2.57 4.10
C TYR A 41 -2.87 -3.34 4.26
N ARG A 42 -2.88 -4.61 3.85
CA ARG A 42 -1.67 -5.41 3.63
C ARG A 42 -1.75 -6.21 2.33
N SER A 43 -0.72 -6.09 1.49
CA SER A 43 -0.57 -6.91 0.29
C SER A 43 0.11 -8.25 0.59
N GLY A 44 0.01 -9.18 -0.37
CA GLY A 44 0.98 -10.26 -0.51
C GLY A 44 2.33 -9.77 -1.04
N TYR A 45 3.22 -10.70 -1.41
CA TYR A 45 4.44 -10.34 -2.13
C TYR A 45 4.12 -9.83 -3.53
N LEU A 46 4.76 -8.73 -3.91
CA LEU A 46 4.88 -8.27 -5.28
C LEU A 46 6.27 -8.67 -5.78
N ASP A 47 6.30 -9.65 -6.67
CA ASP A 47 7.46 -9.97 -7.49
C ASP A 47 7.66 -8.91 -8.59
N PRO A 48 8.83 -8.86 -9.24
CA PRO A 48 9.08 -7.93 -10.35
C PRO A 48 8.02 -8.08 -11.44
N GLU A 49 7.67 -6.96 -12.08
CA GLU A 49 6.59 -6.81 -13.08
C GLU A 49 5.16 -6.95 -12.54
N GLN A 50 4.98 -7.08 -11.21
CA GLN A 50 3.65 -7.07 -10.61
C GLN A 50 3.22 -5.68 -10.17
N TYR A 51 1.92 -5.43 -10.22
CA TYR A 51 1.32 -4.15 -9.92
C TYR A 51 0.01 -4.30 -9.12
N ILE A 52 -0.28 -3.30 -8.29
CA ILE A 52 -1.58 -3.08 -7.65
C ILE A 52 -2.13 -1.77 -8.22
N ASP A 53 -3.09 -1.88 -9.13
CA ASP A 53 -3.83 -0.71 -9.61
C ASP A 53 -4.78 -0.20 -8.53
N GLU A 54 -5.62 -1.09 -8.04
CA GLU A 54 -6.63 -0.83 -7.03
C GLU A 54 -6.69 -1.95 -6.00
N ALA A 55 -6.99 -1.60 -4.74
CA ALA A 55 -7.17 -2.58 -3.68
C ALA A 55 -8.33 -2.19 -2.75
N ALA A 56 -9.09 -3.19 -2.29
CA ALA A 56 -9.97 -3.01 -1.15
C ALA A 56 -9.13 -2.89 0.12
N LEU A 57 -9.56 -2.04 1.04
CA LEU A 57 -8.94 -1.92 2.35
C LEU A 57 -9.47 -3.00 3.29
N ASP A 58 -8.70 -3.30 4.33
CA ASP A 58 -9.06 -4.27 5.37
C ASP A 58 -10.05 -3.69 6.40
N VAL A 59 -10.37 -2.40 6.28
CA VAL A 59 -11.30 -1.65 7.12
C VAL A 59 -12.25 -0.80 6.28
N GLU A 60 -13.42 -0.47 6.84
CA GLU A 60 -14.30 0.55 6.27
C GLU A 60 -13.91 1.93 6.84
N LEU A 61 -13.86 2.94 5.97
CA LEU A 61 -13.53 4.32 6.37
C LEU A 61 -14.71 5.26 6.07
N ASP A 62 -15.00 6.18 6.98
CA ASP A 62 -15.95 7.25 6.68
C ASP A 62 -15.39 8.21 5.62
N LYS A 63 -16.25 9.08 5.09
CA LYS A 63 -15.82 10.18 4.23
C LYS A 63 -14.78 11.06 4.94
N GLY A 64 -13.66 11.34 4.28
CA GLY A 64 -12.61 12.18 4.85
C GLY A 64 -11.26 12.07 4.15
N GLU A 65 -10.26 12.66 4.80
CA GLU A 65 -8.87 12.64 4.38
C GLU A 65 -8.03 12.01 5.49
N TYR A 66 -7.19 11.05 5.13
CA TYR A 66 -6.42 10.25 6.07
C TYR A 66 -4.94 10.36 5.71
N ALA A 67 -4.15 10.94 6.61
CA ALA A 67 -2.69 10.87 6.51
C ALA A 67 -2.26 9.43 6.79
N CYS A 68 -1.51 8.83 5.87
CA CYS A 68 -1.05 7.46 6.00
C CYS A 68 0.42 7.32 5.63
N THR A 69 1.06 6.33 6.24
CA THR A 69 2.39 5.85 5.89
C THR A 69 2.28 4.53 5.16
N VAL A 70 2.81 4.48 3.93
CA VAL A 70 2.97 3.24 3.15
C VAL A 70 4.36 2.68 3.43
N ASN A 71 4.45 1.42 3.87
CA ASN A 71 5.72 0.72 4.01
C ASN A 71 5.89 -0.31 2.89
N PHE A 72 7.11 -0.37 2.35
CA PHE A 72 7.58 -1.37 1.42
C PHE A 72 8.62 -2.22 2.14
N ASP A 73 8.22 -3.41 2.59
CA ASP A 73 9.14 -4.37 3.18
C ASP A 73 9.75 -5.22 2.08
N THR A 74 11.06 -5.12 1.90
CA THR A 74 11.80 -5.76 0.80
C THR A 74 12.42 -7.07 1.25
N TYR A 75 12.33 -8.08 0.38
CA TYR A 75 12.82 -9.43 0.63
C TYR A 75 13.56 -9.97 -0.59
N ARG A 76 14.54 -10.83 -0.35
CA ARG A 76 15.26 -11.55 -1.41
C ARG A 76 14.34 -12.62 -2.01
N ILE A 77 14.23 -12.67 -3.34
CA ILE A 77 13.36 -13.61 -4.05
C ILE A 77 13.67 -15.09 -3.75
N ARG A 78 14.96 -15.44 -3.68
CA ARG A 78 15.42 -16.84 -3.56
C ARG A 78 14.94 -17.53 -2.29
N ASP A 79 14.90 -16.81 -1.16
CA ASP A 79 14.72 -17.39 0.17
C ASP A 79 13.79 -16.57 1.08
N ASN A 80 13.16 -15.52 0.55
CA ASN A 80 12.33 -14.57 1.29
C ASN A 80 13.05 -13.90 2.48
N SER A 81 14.39 -13.87 2.49
CA SER A 81 15.11 -13.20 3.57
C SER A 81 14.80 -11.70 3.53
N TYR A 82 14.38 -11.13 4.65
CA TYR A 82 14.17 -9.69 4.78
C TYR A 82 15.46 -8.90 4.51
N ILE A 83 15.34 -7.81 3.77
CA ILE A 83 16.44 -6.93 3.37
C ILE A 83 16.33 -5.59 4.09
N GLY A 84 15.14 -5.00 4.10
CA GLY A 84 14.93 -3.66 4.66
C GLY A 84 13.57 -3.08 4.33
N ARG A 85 13.31 -1.88 4.82
CA ARG A 85 12.04 -1.16 4.64
C ARG A 85 12.29 0.22 4.05
N ALA A 86 11.49 0.58 3.05
CA ALA A 86 11.27 1.96 2.64
C ALA A 86 9.87 2.41 3.08
N ALA A 87 9.70 3.71 3.32
CA ALA A 87 8.41 4.28 3.69
C ALA A 87 8.12 5.54 2.87
N ALA A 88 6.85 5.79 2.58
CA ALA A 88 6.37 6.99 1.90
C ALA A 88 5.08 7.49 2.56
N GLN A 89 4.94 8.80 2.70
CA GLN A 89 3.69 9.41 3.15
C GLN A 89 2.73 9.60 1.97
N ILE A 90 1.45 9.35 2.23
CA ILE A 90 0.34 9.59 1.32
C ILE A 90 -0.82 10.26 2.07
N THR A 91 -1.72 10.87 1.32
CA THR A 91 -3.05 11.24 1.83
C THR A 91 -4.09 10.40 1.11
N LEU A 92 -4.80 9.55 1.84
CA LEU A 92 -5.91 8.76 1.31
C LEU A 92 -7.21 9.55 1.43
N TYR A 93 -7.96 9.66 0.32
CA TYR A 93 -9.22 10.38 0.26
C TYR A 93 -10.41 9.40 0.16
N VAL A 94 -11.43 9.58 0.99
CA VAL A 94 -12.74 8.92 0.83
C VAL A 94 -13.74 10.00 0.46
N LEU A 95 -14.32 9.93 -0.73
CA LEU A 95 -15.04 11.05 -1.35
C LEU A 95 -16.51 11.18 -0.90
N GLU A 96 -17.18 10.04 -0.71
CA GLU A 96 -18.60 9.91 -0.36
C GLU A 96 -18.83 9.13 0.94
#